data_AF-A0A847TBB6-F1
#
_entry.id   AF-A0A847TBB6-F1
#
_cell.length_a   1.000
_cell.length_b   1.000
_cell.length_c   1.000
_cell.angle_alpha   90.00
_cell.angle_beta   90.00
_cell.angle_gamma   90.00
#
_symmetry.space_group_name_H-M   'P 1'
#
loop_
_entity.id
_entity.type
_entity.pdbx_description
1 polymer ?
#
loop_
_entity_poly.entity_id
_entity_poly.type
_entity_poly.pdbx_seq_one_letter_code
_entity_poly.pdbx_strand_id
1 'polypeptide(L)'
;MEKSKTIIYLIVTGVVISLAYTAWSFIGQQPDKKKYKEYQPVTATITDKLAGRVSRYGAKPTRYHVVFKTKDGKEHFASNIELGANMNPGDTVTVYYNPTNPEDEVVPRLP
;
A
#
# COMPACT_ATOMS: atom_id res chain seq x y z
N MET A 1 -41.88 -5.09 37.46
CA MET A 1 -40.51 -5.64 37.51
C MET A 1 -40.07 -6.30 36.20
N GLU A 2 -40.98 -6.66 35.28
CA GLU A 2 -40.63 -7.26 33.97
C GLU A 2 -40.15 -6.25 32.92
N LYS A 3 -40.81 -5.09 32.80
CA LYS A 3 -40.47 -4.06 31.80
C LYS A 3 -39.03 -3.54 31.91
N SER A 4 -38.51 -3.41 33.13
CA SER A 4 -37.13 -2.99 33.38
C SER A 4 -36.11 -4.04 32.93
N LYS A 5 -36.42 -5.32 33.08
CA LYS A 5 -35.57 -6.42 32.58
C LYS A 5 -35.54 -6.46 31.06
N THR A 6 -36.68 -6.21 30.40
CA THR A 6 -36.76 -6.13 28.93
C THR A 6 -35.92 -4.99 28.36
N ILE A 7 -35.95 -3.81 29.00
CA ILE A 7 -35.16 -2.65 28.57
C ILE A 7 -33.66 -2.92 28.76
N ILE A 8 -33.26 -3.49 29.89
CA ILE A 8 -31.85 -3.87 30.13
C ILE A 8 -31.39 -4.89 29.08
N TYR A 9 -32.23 -5.86 28.76
CA TYR A 9 -31.90 -6.87 27.74
C TYR A 9 -31.66 -6.23 26.37
N LEU A 10 -32.53 -5.32 25.93
CA LEU A 10 -32.39 -4.59 24.66
C LEU A 10 -31.11 -3.74 24.61
N ILE A 11 -30.77 -3.06 25.71
CA ILE A 11 -29.52 -2.28 25.80
C ILE A 11 -28.31 -3.20 25.66
N VAL A 12 -28.29 -4.32 26.39
CA VAL A 12 -27.18 -5.28 26.32
C VAL A 12 -27.05 -5.88 24.92
N THR A 13 -28.15 -6.28 24.28
CA THR A 13 -28.12 -6.79 22.91
C THR A 13 -27.60 -5.74 21.92
N GLY A 14 -28.03 -4.48 22.04
CA GLY A 14 -27.56 -3.38 21.20
C GLY A 14 -26.06 -3.13 21.33
N VAL A 15 -25.53 -3.14 22.57
CA VAL A 15 -24.10 -2.98 22.83
C VAL A 15 -23.29 -4.14 22.25
N VAL A 16 -23.76 -5.38 22.40
CA VAL A 16 -23.08 -6.56 21.86
C VAL A 16 -23.03 -6.53 20.33
N ILE A 17 -24.15 -6.19 19.67
CA ILE A 17 -24.19 -6.07 18.20
C ILE A 17 -23.26 -4.94 17.74
N SER A 18 -23.27 -3.79 18.43
CA SER A 18 -22.37 -2.68 18.10
C SER A 18 -20.91 -3.10 18.22
N LEU A 19 -20.50 -3.73 19.31
CA LEU A 19 -19.12 -4.19 19.52
C LEU A 19 -18.69 -5.24 18.48
N ALA A 20 -19.59 -6.17 18.14
CA ALA A 20 -19.34 -7.17 17.11
C ALA A 20 -19.14 -6.51 15.73
N TYR A 21 -19.96 -5.51 15.40
CA TYR A 21 -19.83 -4.75 14.15
C TYR A 21 -18.52 -3.97 14.09
N THR A 22 -18.13 -3.29 15.19
CA THR A 22 -16.87 -2.55 15.24
C THR A 22 -15.68 -3.51 15.08
N ALA A 23 -15.69 -4.63 15.82
CA ALA A 23 -14.64 -5.64 15.74
C ALA A 23 -14.50 -6.23 14.33
N TRP A 24 -15.62 -6.51 13.65
CA TRP A 24 -15.61 -6.99 12.28
C TRP A 24 -15.03 -5.96 11.30
N SER A 25 -15.33 -4.67 11.50
CA SER A 25 -14.78 -3.59 10.67
C SER A 25 -13.25 -3.48 10.79
N PHE A 26 -12.70 -3.74 11.99
CA PHE A 26 -11.25 -3.71 12.22
C PHE A 26 -10.53 -4.92 11.62
N ILE A 27 -11.18 -6.09 11.55
CA ILE A 27 -10.58 -7.30 10.95
C ILE A 27 -10.36 -7.12 9.44
N GLY A 28 -11.25 -6.41 8.74
CA GLY A 28 -11.10 -6.11 7.31
C GLY A 28 -10.05 -5.04 6.97
N GLN A 29 -9.53 -4.32 7.97
CA GLN A 29 -8.56 -3.23 7.79
C GLN A 29 -7.12 -3.64 8.08
N GLN A 30 -6.82 -4.93 8.23
CA GLN A 30 -5.42 -5.35 8.35
C GLN A 30 -4.66 -4.92 7.09
N PRO A 31 -3.55 -4.15 7.21
CA PRO A 31 -2.72 -3.82 6.08
C PRO A 31 -2.29 -5.14 5.43
N ASP A 32 -2.23 -5.14 4.11
CA ASP A 32 -2.08 -6.29 3.23
C ASP A 32 -0.68 -6.93 3.32
N LYS A 33 -0.20 -7.23 4.55
CA LYS A 33 1.11 -7.82 4.84
C LYS A 33 1.30 -9.15 4.12
N LYS A 34 0.21 -9.83 3.76
CA LYS A 34 0.25 -11.04 2.94
C LYS A 34 0.62 -10.74 1.48
N LYS A 35 0.12 -9.65 0.90
CA LYS A 35 0.36 -9.27 -0.51
C LYS A 35 1.85 -9.04 -0.79
N TYR A 36 2.58 -8.44 0.16
CA TYR A 36 3.98 -8.06 -0.04
C TYR A 36 4.99 -9.09 0.51
N LYS A 37 4.55 -10.25 0.97
CA LYS A 37 5.44 -11.24 1.61
C LYS A 37 6.52 -11.77 0.67
N GLU A 38 6.22 -11.84 -0.63
CA GLU A 38 7.12 -12.36 -1.66
C GLU A 38 7.96 -11.26 -2.32
N TYR A 39 7.73 -9.99 -1.97
CA TYR A 39 8.40 -8.87 -2.63
C TYR A 39 9.87 -8.84 -2.26
N GLN A 40 10.71 -8.60 -3.26
CA GLN A 40 12.16 -8.57 -3.10
C GLN A 40 12.73 -7.21 -3.51
N PRO A 41 13.75 -6.72 -2.79
CA PRO A 41 14.42 -5.48 -3.15
C PRO A 41 15.21 -5.67 -4.44
N VAL A 42 15.19 -4.67 -5.30
CA VAL A 42 15.97 -4.59 -6.53
C VAL A 42 16.44 -3.16 -6.76
N THR A 43 17.65 -3.01 -7.28
CA THR A 43 18.16 -1.71 -7.72
C THR A 43 17.57 -1.39 -9.09
N ALA A 44 16.82 -0.29 -9.17
CA ALA A 44 16.24 0.23 -10.39
C ALA A 44 16.88 1.56 -10.77
N THR A 45 17.04 1.79 -12.06
CA THR A 45 17.52 3.05 -12.63
C THR A 45 16.33 3.91 -13.03
N ILE A 46 16.35 5.18 -12.66
CA ILE A 46 15.33 6.15 -13.07
C ILE A 46 15.53 6.49 -14.54
N THR A 47 14.50 6.28 -15.35
CA THR A 47 14.53 6.65 -16.76
C THR A 47 13.98 8.04 -16.96
N ASP A 48 12.80 8.33 -16.39
CA ASP A 48 12.13 9.61 -16.55
C ASP A 48 11.54 10.12 -15.23
N LYS A 49 11.52 11.44 -15.11
CA LYS A 49 10.82 12.15 -14.05
C LYS A 49 9.47 12.64 -14.56
N LEU A 50 8.39 12.20 -13.92
CA LEU A 50 7.04 12.63 -14.27
C LEU A 50 6.73 14.01 -13.68
N ALA A 51 5.80 14.72 -14.31
CA ALA A 51 5.32 16.01 -13.82
C ALA A 51 4.81 15.89 -12.37
N GLY A 52 5.31 16.80 -11.53
CA GLY A 52 4.91 16.91 -10.14
C GLY A 52 3.40 17.19 -10.02
N ARG A 53 2.77 16.59 -9.01
CA ARG A 53 1.36 16.85 -8.69
C ARG A 53 1.28 17.70 -7.43
N VAL A 54 0.47 18.74 -7.48
CA VAL A 54 0.12 19.54 -6.29
C VAL A 54 -1.30 19.18 -5.91
N SER A 55 -1.52 18.89 -4.62
CA SER A 55 -2.84 18.66 -4.06
C SER A 55 -3.26 19.83 -3.18
N ARG A 56 -4.55 19.92 -2.82
CA ARG A 56 -5.05 20.92 -1.86
C ARG A 56 -4.33 20.91 -0.51
N TYR A 57 -3.72 19.77 -0.14
CA TYR A 57 -3.02 19.55 1.13
C TYR A 57 -1.50 19.64 1.00
N GLY A 58 -0.98 20.16 -0.12
CA GLY A 58 0.45 20.32 -0.36
C GLY A 58 1.00 19.46 -1.51
N ALA A 59 2.32 19.47 -1.63
CA ALA A 59 3.06 18.74 -2.65
C ALA A 59 2.91 17.22 -2.45
N LYS A 60 2.56 16.51 -3.52
CA LYS A 60 2.58 15.04 -3.54
C LYS A 60 4.01 14.55 -3.83
N PRO A 61 4.34 13.30 -3.44
CA PRO A 61 5.60 12.68 -3.84
C PRO A 61 5.81 12.78 -5.35
N THR A 62 7.08 12.92 -5.75
CA THR A 62 7.40 12.98 -7.18
C THR A 62 7.34 11.57 -7.75
N ARG A 63 6.87 11.46 -9.00
CA ARG A 63 6.68 10.17 -9.66
C ARG A 63 7.75 9.96 -10.71
N TYR A 64 8.18 8.72 -10.88
CA TYR A 64 9.27 8.35 -11.77
C TYR A 64 8.92 7.10 -12.57
N HIS A 65 9.51 6.99 -13.75
CA HIS A 65 9.66 5.73 -14.45
C HIS A 65 10.99 5.10 -14.04
N VAL A 66 10.98 3.81 -13.79
CA VAL A 66 12.18 3.07 -13.40
C VAL A 66 12.30 1.79 -14.21
N VAL A 67 13.54 1.37 -14.42
CA VAL A 67 13.87 0.11 -15.09
C VAL A 67 14.81 -0.69 -14.20
N PHE A 68 14.60 -1.99 -14.11
CA PHE A 68 15.48 -2.90 -13.40
C PHE A 68 15.59 -4.24 -14.11
N LYS A 69 16.61 -5.02 -13.76
CA LYS A 69 16.74 -6.41 -14.21
C LYS A 69 16.13 -7.35 -13.17
N THR A 70 15.24 -8.22 -13.62
CA THR A 70 14.71 -9.31 -12.78
C THR A 70 15.79 -10.36 -12.53
N LYS A 71 15.52 -11.32 -11.63
CA LYS A 71 16.44 -12.44 -11.38
C LYS A 71 16.74 -13.28 -12.61
N ASP A 72 15.82 -13.32 -13.57
CA ASP A 72 15.98 -14.03 -14.84
C ASP A 72 16.82 -13.24 -15.87
N GLY A 73 17.33 -12.07 -15.48
CA GLY A 73 18.12 -11.19 -16.34
C GLY A 73 17.28 -10.38 -17.33
N LYS A 74 15.95 -10.49 -17.29
CA LYS A 74 15.04 -9.71 -18.14
C LYS A 74 14.91 -8.29 -17.61
N GLU A 75 14.88 -7.34 -18.53
CA GLU A 75 14.62 -5.94 -18.20
C GLU A 75 13.11 -5.75 -17.97
N HIS A 76 12.77 -5.09 -16.87
CA HIS A 76 11.39 -4.78 -16.50
C HIS A 76 11.25 -3.27 -16.30
N PHE A 77 10.17 -2.70 -16.85
CA PHE A 77 9.84 -1.29 -16.79
C PHE A 77 8.67 -1.09 -15.85
N ALA A 78 8.89 -0.30 -14.80
CA ALA A 78 7.85 0.09 -13.86
C ALA A 78 7.57 1.59 -13.98
N SER A 79 6.30 1.93 -14.15
CA SER A 79 5.86 3.32 -14.31
C SER A 79 5.25 3.87 -13.03
N ASN A 80 5.19 5.20 -12.94
CA ASN A 80 4.42 5.90 -11.93
C ASN A 80 4.83 5.62 -10.47
N ILE A 81 6.11 5.39 -10.22
CA ILE A 81 6.65 5.08 -8.88
C ILE A 81 6.81 6.37 -8.06
N GLU A 82 6.13 6.46 -6.92
CA GLU A 82 6.19 7.60 -6.01
C GLU A 82 7.44 7.55 -5.12
N LEU A 83 8.41 8.44 -5.36
CA LEU A 83 9.58 8.58 -4.48
C LEU A 83 9.50 9.89 -3.69
N GLY A 84 9.83 9.80 -2.41
CA GLY A 84 9.90 10.96 -1.51
C GLY A 84 11.10 11.88 -1.75
N ALA A 85 12.09 11.40 -2.52
CA ALA A 85 13.29 12.16 -2.87
C ALA A 85 13.17 12.76 -4.28
N ASN A 86 13.81 13.92 -4.45
CA ASN A 86 14.03 14.50 -5.76
C ASN A 86 15.24 13.80 -6.40
N MET A 87 15.01 13.03 -7.45
CA MET A 87 16.04 12.28 -8.17
C MET A 87 16.06 12.69 -9.64
N ASN A 88 17.17 12.40 -10.30
CA ASN A 88 17.39 12.69 -11.72
C ASN A 88 17.36 11.39 -12.55
N PRO A 89 17.01 11.49 -13.85
CA PRO A 89 17.26 10.41 -14.80
C PRO A 89 18.71 9.91 -14.72
N GLY A 90 18.89 8.59 -14.66
CA GLY A 90 20.19 7.93 -14.47
C GLY A 90 20.52 7.58 -13.01
N ASP A 91 19.86 8.20 -12.03
CA ASP A 91 20.02 7.82 -10.63
C ASP A 91 19.47 6.42 -10.36
N THR A 92 20.04 5.74 -9.36
CA THR A 92 19.59 4.42 -8.93
C THR A 92 18.83 4.49 -7.61
N VAL A 93 17.76 3.71 -7.49
CA VAL A 93 16.91 3.61 -6.30
C VAL A 93 16.57 2.15 -6.01
N THR A 94 16.41 1.79 -4.75
CA THR A 94 15.90 0.47 -4.37
C THR A 94 14.37 0.49 -4.43
N VAL A 95 13.80 -0.44 -5.17
CA VAL A 95 12.35 -0.72 -5.22
C VAL A 95 12.09 -2.17 -4.89
N TYR A 96 10.84 -2.52 -4.61
CA TYR A 96 10.43 -3.88 -4.28
C TYR A 96 9.43 -4.37 -5.33
N TYR A 97 9.68 -5.57 -5.86
CA TYR A 97 8.83 -6.20 -6.86
C TYR A 97 8.54 -7.66 -6.48
N ASN A 98 7.47 -8.22 -7.02
CA ASN A 98 7.18 -9.64 -6.87
C ASN A 98 7.91 -10.47 -7.94
N PRO A 99 8.88 -11.34 -7.59
CA PRO A 99 9.57 -12.16 -8.58
C PRO A 99 8.70 -13.28 -9.16
N THR A 100 7.64 -13.72 -8.47
CA THR A 100 6.73 -14.75 -9.00
C THR A 100 5.75 -14.17 -10.03
N ASN A 101 5.46 -12.87 -9.93
CA ASN A 101 4.69 -12.14 -10.93
C ASN A 101 5.30 -10.73 -11.14
N PRO A 102 6.32 -10.60 -12.00
CA PRO A 102 7.05 -9.34 -12.17
C PRO A 102 6.20 -8.21 -12.76
N GLU A 103 5.04 -8.51 -13.35
CA GLU A 103 4.08 -7.52 -13.84
C GLU A 103 3.20 -6.92 -12.74
N ASP A 104 3.30 -7.41 -11.50
CA ASP A 104 2.63 -6.82 -10.34
C ASP A 104 3.18 -5.41 -10.01
N GLU A 105 2.45 -4.72 -9.15
CA GLU A 105 2.83 -3.42 -8.62
C GLU A 105 4.27 -3.42 -8.06
N VAL A 106 5.08 -2.47 -8.51
CA VAL A 106 6.41 -2.20 -7.93
C VAL A 106 6.26 -1.10 -6.90
N VAL A 107 6.77 -1.33 -5.68
CA VAL A 107 6.63 -0.39 -4.57
C VAL A 107 7.97 0.17 -4.12
N PRO A 108 8.06 1.46 -3.78
CA PRO A 108 9.29 2.09 -3.31
C PRO A 108 9.65 1.70 -1.87
N ARG A 109 8.68 1.17 -1.12
CA ARG A 109 8.83 0.67 0.25
C ARG A 109 7.72 -0.32 0.58
N LEU A 110 7.99 -1.28 1.45
CA LEU A 110 6.99 -2.20 1.98
C LEU A 110 6.16 -1.50 3.07
N PRO A 111 4.83 -1.69 3.11
CA PRO A 111 3.93 -1.09 4.11
C PRO A 111 3.91 -1.81 5.47
#